data_AF-A0A4P7RMV9-F1
#
_entry.id   AF-A0A4P7RMV9-F1
#
_cell.length_a   1.000
_cell.length_b   1.000
_cell.length_c   1.000
_cell.angle_alpha   90.00
_cell.angle_beta   90.00
_cell.angle_gamma   90.00
#
_symmetry.space_group_name_H-M   'P 1'
#
loop_
_entity.id
_entity.type
_entity.pdbx_description
1 polymer ?
#
loop_
_entity_poly.entity_id
_entity_poly.type
_entity_poly.pdbx_seq_one_letter_code
_entity_poly.pdbx_strand_id
1 'polypeptide(L)'
;MHREIHRLTARLRSLRRFGLDLCRGHVVDAETHESSYIGRLGLLDTEGNQLLVDWRSPSAEPYFVATQANPMGLARRRRYRWTRGRVSDYWDEVFTAEELEGENGEHRLAALDDHSAFMASLGSDRSHRMRDVLGTIQADQDAIIRAGSRGALVVDGGPGTGKTVVALHRAAYLLYADALVGSHRGGVLFVGPHEPYLAYVADVLPRLGEEGVHICTLRDLVPEGGSAALEDDASIA
;
A
#
# COMPACT_ATOMS: atom_id res chain seq x y z
N MET A 1 18.31 12.75 -23.90
CA MET A 1 17.41 11.92 -24.73
C MET A 1 17.06 10.57 -24.07
N HIS A 2 18.05 9.74 -23.68
CA HIS A 2 17.78 8.40 -23.11
C HIS A 2 17.02 8.42 -21.76
N ARG A 3 17.34 9.33 -20.83
CA ARG A 3 16.60 9.48 -19.55
C ARG A 3 15.15 9.94 -19.73
N GLU A 4 14.89 10.81 -20.71
CA GLU A 4 13.54 11.32 -20.97
C GLU A 4 12.65 10.23 -21.57
N ILE A 5 13.21 9.40 -22.47
CA ILE A 5 12.54 8.22 -23.01
C ILE A 5 12.22 7.22 -21.89
N HIS A 6 13.16 6.93 -20.98
CA HIS A 6 12.91 6.05 -19.83
C HIS A 6 11.84 6.61 -18.89
N ARG A 7 11.90 7.91 -18.56
CA ARG A 7 10.90 8.59 -17.72
C ARG A 7 9.51 8.55 -18.34
N LEU A 8 9.39 8.90 -19.61
CA LEU A 8 8.12 8.88 -20.34
C LEU A 8 7.59 7.45 -20.49
N THR A 9 8.45 6.49 -20.81
CA THR A 9 8.07 5.07 -20.92
C THR A 9 7.60 4.52 -19.58
N ALA A 10 8.28 4.84 -18.47
CA ALA A 10 7.86 4.47 -17.13
C ALA A 10 6.52 5.12 -16.77
N ARG A 11 6.34 6.42 -17.04
CA ARG A 11 5.07 7.13 -16.81
C ARG A 11 3.92 6.53 -17.63
N LEU A 12 4.18 6.18 -18.88
CA LEU A 12 3.18 5.60 -19.79
C LEU A 12 2.85 4.15 -19.40
N ARG A 13 3.83 3.36 -18.93
CA ARG A 13 3.57 2.04 -18.31
C ARG A 13 2.75 2.15 -17.05
N SER A 14 3.08 3.09 -16.15
CA SER A 14 2.30 3.34 -14.94
C SER A 14 0.87 3.74 -15.25
N LEU A 15 0.65 4.71 -16.14
CA LEU A 15 -0.69 5.15 -16.55
C LEU A 15 -1.49 4.07 -17.31
N ARG A 16 -0.82 3.13 -17.99
CA ARG A 16 -1.49 1.97 -18.62
C ARG A 16 -1.77 0.84 -17.63
N ARG A 17 -0.95 0.72 -16.58
CA ARG A 17 -1.07 -0.33 -15.55
C ARG A 17 -2.21 -0.04 -14.59
N PHE A 18 -2.43 1.22 -14.24
CA PHE A 18 -3.49 1.64 -13.33
C PHE A 18 -4.66 2.22 -14.11
N GLY A 19 -5.87 1.74 -13.82
CA GLY A 19 -7.10 2.29 -14.35
C GLY A 19 -7.55 3.50 -13.53
N LEU A 20 -8.84 3.84 -13.65
CA LEU A 20 -9.45 4.91 -12.87
C LEU A 20 -9.46 4.63 -11.35
N ASP A 21 -9.20 3.39 -10.93
CA ASP A 21 -9.09 2.95 -9.53
C ASP A 21 -7.76 3.35 -8.86
N LEU A 22 -7.02 4.28 -9.48
CA LEU A 22 -5.79 4.83 -8.95
C LEU A 22 -6.03 5.66 -7.69
N CYS A 23 -7.13 6.43 -7.63
CA CYS A 23 -7.51 7.23 -6.49
C CYS A 23 -8.20 6.37 -5.44
N ARG A 24 -7.66 6.33 -4.22
CA ARG A 24 -8.20 5.52 -3.11
C ARG A 24 -9.20 6.29 -2.26
N GLY A 25 -9.04 7.60 -2.19
CA GLY A 25 -9.76 8.45 -1.26
C GLY A 25 -9.19 9.85 -1.25
N HIS A 26 -9.69 10.65 -0.32
CA HIS A 26 -9.11 11.96 -0.01
C HIS A 26 -9.14 12.22 1.49
N VAL A 27 -8.28 13.14 1.92
CA VAL A 27 -8.27 13.71 3.26
C VAL A 27 -8.51 15.21 3.16
N VAL A 28 -9.08 15.78 4.23
CA VAL A 28 -9.23 17.22 4.41
C VAL A 28 -8.42 17.60 5.63
N ASP A 29 -7.55 18.59 5.47
CA ASP A 29 -6.75 19.15 6.55
C ASP A 29 -7.61 20.01 7.49
N ALA A 30 -7.37 19.92 8.80
CA ALA A 30 -8.19 20.58 9.81
C ALA A 30 -7.94 22.08 9.93
N GLU A 31 -6.76 22.57 9.59
CA GLU A 31 -6.40 23.98 9.74
C GLU A 31 -6.67 24.76 8.45
N THR A 32 -6.31 24.17 7.31
CA THR A 32 -6.36 24.81 5.99
C THR A 32 -7.65 24.52 5.23
N HIS A 33 -8.38 23.46 5.63
CA HIS A 33 -9.53 22.92 4.90
C HIS A 33 -9.21 22.49 3.45
N GLU A 34 -7.92 22.34 3.12
CA GLU A 34 -7.50 21.86 1.80
C GLU A 34 -7.71 20.35 1.66
N SER A 35 -8.09 19.92 0.46
CA SER A 35 -8.30 18.51 0.15
C SER A 35 -7.10 17.91 -0.58
N SER A 36 -6.60 16.79 -0.08
CA SER A 36 -5.54 16.01 -0.71
C SER A 36 -6.04 14.61 -1.09
N TYR A 37 -5.90 14.24 -2.37
CA TYR A 37 -6.31 12.92 -2.85
C TYR A 37 -5.16 11.93 -2.73
N ILE A 38 -5.45 10.73 -2.23
CA ILE A 38 -4.45 9.68 -2.02
C ILE A 38 -4.60 8.63 -3.12
N GLY A 39 -3.50 8.29 -3.78
CA GLY A 39 -3.47 7.34 -4.89
C GLY A 39 -2.42 6.25 -4.74
N ARG A 40 -2.55 5.19 -5.56
CA ARG A 40 -1.51 4.14 -5.64
C ARG A 40 -0.17 4.67 -6.19
N LEU A 41 -0.21 5.81 -6.88
CA LEU A 41 0.93 6.54 -7.42
C LEU A 41 0.69 8.04 -7.28
N GLY A 42 1.77 8.80 -7.21
CA GLY A 42 1.71 10.25 -7.33
C GLY A 42 1.37 10.71 -8.75
N LEU A 43 0.46 11.69 -8.87
CA LEU A 43 0.14 12.36 -10.13
C LEU A 43 0.22 13.87 -9.96
N LEU A 44 0.82 14.52 -10.96
CA LEU A 44 0.83 15.96 -11.13
C LEU A 44 0.08 16.32 -12.42
N ASP A 45 -0.57 17.47 -12.44
CA ASP A 45 -1.13 18.03 -13.65
C ASP A 45 -0.04 18.57 -14.61
N THR A 46 -0.45 19.26 -15.68
CA THR A 46 0.47 19.84 -16.66
C THR A 46 1.21 21.07 -16.14
N GLU A 47 0.69 21.74 -15.13
CA GLU A 47 1.26 22.94 -14.50
C GLU A 47 2.17 22.60 -13.32
N GLY A 48 2.13 21.34 -12.86
CA GLY A 48 2.92 20.81 -11.75
C GLY A 48 2.15 20.73 -10.43
N ASN A 49 0.86 21.03 -10.41
CA ASN A 49 0.04 20.92 -9.21
C ASN A 49 -0.21 19.46 -8.86
N GLN A 50 -0.19 19.14 -7.57
CA GLN A 50 -0.41 17.79 -7.07
C GLN A 50 -1.88 17.38 -7.23
N LEU A 51 -2.13 16.38 -8.09
CA LEU A 51 -3.47 15.81 -8.28
C LEU A 51 -3.70 14.59 -7.38
N LEU A 52 -2.70 13.70 -7.25
CA LEU A 52 -2.73 12.56 -6.35
C LEU A 52 -1.42 12.48 -5.58
N VAL A 53 -1.50 12.32 -4.28
CA VAL A 53 -0.39 11.98 -3.40
C VAL A 53 -0.15 10.48 -3.46
N ASP A 54 1.11 10.08 -3.65
CA ASP A 54 1.50 8.67 -3.60
C ASP A 54 1.31 8.11 -2.19
N TRP A 55 0.66 6.95 -2.05
CA TRP A 55 0.43 6.33 -0.74
C TRP A 55 1.72 6.08 0.07
N ARG A 56 2.87 5.93 -0.62
CA ARG A 56 4.18 5.74 0.02
C ARG A 56 4.75 7.03 0.59
N SER A 57 4.17 8.19 0.25
CA SER A 57 4.56 9.48 0.81
C SER A 57 4.33 9.53 2.33
N PRO A 58 5.21 10.19 3.11
CA PRO A 58 4.92 10.53 4.51
C PRO A 58 3.63 11.35 4.66
N SER A 59 3.35 12.27 3.72
CA SER A 59 2.11 13.07 3.74
C SER A 59 0.83 12.25 3.54
N ALA A 60 0.94 10.99 3.09
CA ALA A 60 -0.20 10.08 2.98
C ALA A 60 -0.42 9.23 4.24
N GLU A 61 0.49 9.24 5.22
CA GLU A 61 0.39 8.45 6.45
C GLU A 61 -0.92 8.70 7.23
N PRO A 62 -1.39 9.95 7.42
CA PRO A 62 -2.66 10.19 8.13
C PRO A 62 -3.87 9.49 7.50
N TYR A 63 -3.86 9.26 6.18
CA TYR A 63 -4.94 8.53 5.51
C TYR A 63 -5.06 7.07 5.98
N PHE A 64 -3.96 6.46 6.43
CA PHE A 64 -3.96 5.06 6.86
C PHE A 64 -4.14 4.92 8.37
N VAL A 65 -3.51 5.80 9.15
CA VAL A 65 -3.35 5.57 10.60
C VAL A 65 -4.03 6.59 11.49
N ALA A 66 -4.55 7.70 10.95
CA ALA A 66 -5.30 8.66 11.75
C ALA A 66 -6.54 8.00 12.36
N THR A 67 -6.75 8.27 13.64
CA THR A 67 -7.88 7.82 14.47
C THR A 67 -8.54 9.03 15.12
N GLN A 68 -9.75 8.89 15.68
CA GLN A 68 -10.36 10.02 16.41
C GLN A 68 -9.53 10.48 17.62
N ALA A 69 -8.83 9.55 18.28
CA ALA A 69 -7.94 9.88 19.40
C ALA A 69 -6.63 10.55 18.96
N ASN A 70 -6.18 10.27 17.73
CA ASN A 70 -5.03 10.92 17.11
C ASN A 70 -5.35 11.28 15.65
N PRO A 71 -6.00 12.43 15.41
CA PRO A 71 -6.42 12.88 14.07
C PRO A 71 -5.29 13.14 13.08
N MET A 72 -4.05 13.34 13.58
CA MET A 72 -2.89 13.68 12.76
C MET A 72 -3.13 14.87 11.82
N GLY A 73 -3.86 15.89 12.29
CA GLY A 73 -4.19 17.10 11.53
C GLY A 73 -5.34 16.93 10.53
N LEU A 74 -6.00 15.77 10.46
CA LEU A 74 -7.16 15.59 9.59
C LEU A 74 -8.43 16.16 10.23
N ALA A 75 -9.24 16.82 9.42
CA ALA A 75 -10.65 17.11 9.72
C ALA A 75 -11.54 15.94 9.26
N ARG A 76 -11.27 15.43 8.05
CA ARG A 76 -12.08 14.38 7.41
C ARG A 76 -11.23 13.46 6.56
N ARG A 77 -11.66 12.20 6.46
CA ARG A 77 -11.15 11.22 5.49
C ARG A 77 -12.31 10.59 4.73
N ARG A 78 -12.18 10.45 3.41
CA ARG A 78 -13.09 9.64 2.58
C ARG A 78 -12.33 8.48 1.96
N ARG A 79 -12.91 7.29 2.02
CA ARG A 79 -12.42 6.09 1.32
C ARG A 79 -13.37 5.72 0.18
N TYR A 80 -12.84 5.33 -0.98
CA TYR A 80 -13.63 4.90 -2.14
C TYR A 80 -13.61 3.39 -2.33
N ARG A 81 -14.76 2.81 -2.64
CA ARG A 81 -14.88 1.47 -3.21
C ARG A 81 -14.95 1.57 -4.73
N TRP A 82 -14.04 0.90 -5.41
CA TRP A 82 -14.04 0.83 -6.87
C TRP A 82 -14.57 -0.50 -7.36
N THR A 83 -15.51 -0.46 -8.29
CA THR A 83 -16.02 -1.63 -9.01
C THR A 83 -16.06 -1.32 -10.49
N ARG A 84 -15.36 -2.10 -11.32
CA ARG A 84 -15.35 -1.98 -12.80
C ARG A 84 -15.10 -0.54 -13.30
N GLY A 85 -14.11 0.14 -12.70
CA GLY A 85 -13.67 1.48 -13.11
C GLY A 85 -14.60 2.62 -12.67
N ARG A 86 -15.51 2.38 -11.73
CA ARG A 86 -16.37 3.40 -11.12
C ARG A 86 -16.32 3.31 -9.61
N VAL A 87 -16.49 4.44 -8.92
CA VAL A 87 -16.74 4.48 -7.48
C VAL A 87 -18.15 3.91 -7.26
N SER A 88 -18.22 2.75 -6.64
CA SER A 88 -19.49 2.07 -6.33
C SER A 88 -20.00 2.38 -4.93
N ASP A 89 -19.12 2.81 -4.03
CA ASP A 89 -19.45 3.14 -2.65
C ASP A 89 -18.37 4.06 -2.05
N TYR A 90 -18.67 4.74 -0.94
CA TYR A 90 -17.69 5.52 -0.18
C TYR A 90 -18.06 5.62 1.30
N TRP A 91 -17.06 5.93 2.14
CA TRP A 91 -17.24 6.16 3.58
C TRP A 91 -16.48 7.39 4.01
N ASP A 92 -17.14 8.21 4.83
CA ASP A 92 -16.52 9.36 5.48
C ASP A 92 -16.26 9.08 6.95
N GLU A 93 -15.08 9.49 7.38
CA GLU A 93 -14.62 9.48 8.76
C GLU A 93 -14.30 10.92 9.15
N VAL A 94 -14.67 11.28 10.37
CA VAL A 94 -14.58 12.65 10.90
C VAL A 94 -13.75 12.63 12.15
N PHE A 95 -12.85 13.61 12.24
CA PHE A 95 -11.84 13.66 13.30
C PHE A 95 -11.91 14.94 14.14
N THR A 96 -12.71 15.93 13.74
CA THR A 96 -12.92 17.17 14.50
C THR A 96 -14.37 17.34 14.92
N ALA A 97 -14.59 18.04 16.04
CA ALA A 97 -15.93 18.31 16.56
C ALA A 97 -16.73 19.23 15.64
N GLU A 98 -16.10 20.25 15.04
CA GLU A 98 -16.77 21.16 14.11
C GLU A 98 -17.38 20.42 12.91
N GLU A 99 -16.67 19.41 12.39
CA GLU A 99 -17.14 18.61 11.25
C GLU A 99 -18.23 17.58 11.62
N LEU A 100 -18.35 17.23 12.90
CA LEU A 100 -19.41 16.34 13.42
C LEU A 100 -20.73 17.08 13.61
N GLU A 101 -20.67 18.36 13.98
CA GLU A 101 -21.83 19.24 14.14
C GLU A 101 -22.38 19.69 12.76
N GLY A 102 -21.51 19.74 11.75
CA GLY A 102 -21.86 20.07 10.37
C GLY A 102 -22.17 21.56 10.19
N GLU A 103 -22.00 22.07 8.97
CA GLU A 103 -22.19 23.52 8.69
C GLU A 103 -23.64 24.01 8.91
N ASN A 104 -24.61 23.09 9.01
CA ASN A 104 -26.05 23.39 9.16
C ASN A 104 -26.73 22.66 10.34
N GLY A 105 -25.98 22.08 11.29
CA GLY A 105 -26.54 21.30 12.40
C GLY A 105 -27.12 19.94 12.01
N GLU A 106 -26.85 19.46 10.78
CA GLU A 106 -27.14 18.10 10.36
C GLU A 106 -25.98 17.19 10.78
N HIS A 107 -26.25 16.21 11.65
CA HIS A 107 -25.28 15.18 11.98
C HIS A 107 -24.84 14.45 10.70
N ARG A 108 -23.58 14.66 10.31
CA ARG A 108 -23.00 13.95 9.16
C ARG A 108 -22.86 12.48 9.54
N LEU A 109 -23.37 11.59 8.68
CA LEU A 109 -23.22 10.13 8.82
C LEU A 109 -21.72 9.78 8.81
N ALA A 110 -21.12 9.71 9.99
CA ALA A 110 -19.73 9.34 10.21
C ALA A 110 -19.66 7.85 10.54
N ALA A 111 -18.88 7.08 9.78
CA ALA A 111 -18.47 5.76 10.25
C ALA A 111 -17.42 5.97 11.34
N LEU A 112 -17.59 5.32 12.50
CA LEU A 112 -16.53 5.21 13.49
C LEU A 112 -15.35 4.43 12.89
N ASP A 113 -14.13 4.80 13.27
CA ASP A 113 -12.84 4.30 12.75
C ASP A 113 -12.84 2.78 12.53
N ASP A 114 -13.17 2.00 13.58
CA ASP A 114 -13.21 0.54 13.57
C ASP A 114 -14.27 -0.05 12.62
N HIS A 115 -15.42 0.62 12.48
CA HIS A 115 -16.49 0.17 11.59
C HIS A 115 -16.16 0.45 10.13
N SER A 116 -15.40 1.49 9.81
CA SER A 116 -15.03 1.83 8.43
C SER A 116 -14.01 0.84 7.85
N ALA A 117 -12.96 0.49 8.62
CA ALA A 117 -11.97 -0.50 8.22
C ALA A 117 -12.60 -1.90 8.11
N PHE A 118 -13.51 -2.24 9.03
CA PHE A 118 -14.30 -3.46 8.95
C PHE A 118 -15.18 -3.50 7.69
N MET A 119 -15.94 -2.43 7.41
CA MET A 119 -16.80 -2.36 6.22
C MET A 119 -16.02 -2.32 4.90
N ALA A 120 -14.84 -1.72 4.88
CA ALA A 120 -13.90 -1.78 3.77
C ALA A 120 -13.39 -3.21 3.54
N SER A 121 -13.08 -3.94 4.61
CA SER A 121 -12.62 -5.34 4.53
C SER A 121 -13.73 -6.33 4.12
N LEU A 122 -14.98 -6.10 4.53
CA LEU A 122 -16.14 -6.92 4.13
C LEU A 122 -16.40 -6.88 2.62
N GLY A 123 -16.06 -5.79 1.94
CA GLY A 123 -16.21 -5.64 0.48
C GLY A 123 -15.07 -6.22 -0.34
N SER A 124 -13.99 -6.68 0.29
CA SER A 124 -12.90 -7.37 -0.40
C SER A 124 -13.30 -8.83 -0.61
N ASP A 125 -13.89 -9.12 -1.77
CA ASP A 125 -14.12 -10.50 -2.18
C ASP A 125 -12.81 -11.30 -2.03
N ARG A 126 -12.89 -12.43 -1.31
CA ARG A 126 -11.81 -13.41 -1.13
C ARG A 126 -11.53 -14.13 -2.45
N SER A 127 -11.11 -13.39 -3.46
CA SER A 127 -10.64 -13.95 -4.72
C SER A 127 -9.25 -14.56 -4.51
N HIS A 128 -9.01 -15.70 -5.16
CA HIS A 128 -7.69 -16.35 -5.23
C HIS A 128 -6.59 -15.45 -5.85
N ARG A 129 -6.96 -14.28 -6.38
CA ARG A 129 -6.05 -13.18 -6.75
C ARG A 129 -6.49 -11.90 -6.06
N MET A 130 -5.73 -11.53 -5.05
CA MET A 130 -5.90 -10.37 -4.19
C MET A 130 -5.77 -9.07 -4.99
N ARG A 131 -6.89 -8.41 -5.31
CA ARG A 131 -6.89 -7.25 -6.21
C ARG A 131 -6.79 -5.90 -5.52
N ASP A 132 -6.98 -5.78 -4.20
CA ASP A 132 -6.99 -4.43 -3.61
C ASP A 132 -6.77 -4.34 -2.09
N VAL A 133 -5.54 -4.56 -1.62
CA VAL A 133 -5.23 -4.56 -0.17
C VAL A 133 -4.93 -3.19 0.41
N LEU A 134 -4.59 -2.20 -0.43
CA LEU A 134 -4.38 -0.81 0.02
C LEU A 134 -5.64 -0.21 0.68
N GLY A 135 -6.84 -0.70 0.32
CA GLY A 135 -8.10 -0.28 0.94
C GLY A 135 -8.34 -0.83 2.35
N THR A 136 -7.56 -1.83 2.77
CA THR A 136 -7.75 -2.55 4.03
C THR A 136 -6.51 -2.51 4.92
N ILE A 137 -5.49 -1.71 4.58
CA ILE A 137 -4.32 -1.53 5.44
C ILE A 137 -4.80 -0.89 6.75
N GLN A 138 -4.63 -1.62 7.84
CA GLN A 138 -4.92 -1.17 9.20
C GLN A 138 -3.71 -0.43 9.78
N ALA A 139 -3.92 0.34 10.84
CA ALA A 139 -2.86 1.12 11.49
C ALA A 139 -1.65 0.26 11.89
N ASP A 140 -1.87 -0.92 12.48
CA ASP A 140 -0.78 -1.84 12.86
C ASP A 140 0.01 -2.35 11.64
N GLN A 141 -0.67 -2.58 10.52
CA GLN A 141 -0.03 -3.00 9.29
C GLN A 141 0.77 -1.87 8.66
N ASP A 142 0.24 -0.64 8.67
CA ASP A 142 0.95 0.55 8.19
C ASP A 142 2.21 0.83 9.03
N ALA A 143 2.14 0.67 10.36
CA ALA A 143 3.30 0.78 11.23
C ALA A 143 4.41 -0.21 10.85
N ILE A 144 4.06 -1.46 10.55
CA ILE A 144 5.01 -2.47 10.04
C ILE A 144 5.53 -2.06 8.66
N ILE A 145 4.70 -1.53 7.77
CA ILE A 145 5.09 -1.10 6.42
C ILE A 145 6.10 0.06 6.50
N ARG A 146 5.83 1.05 7.36
CA ARG A 146 6.61 2.29 7.47
C ARG A 146 7.82 2.23 8.40
N ALA A 147 7.96 1.17 9.21
CA ALA A 147 9.11 1.01 10.09
C ALA A 147 10.44 1.14 9.32
N GLY A 148 11.46 1.77 9.92
CA GLY A 148 12.74 1.99 9.24
C GLY A 148 13.44 0.69 8.78
N SER A 149 14.37 0.80 7.83
CA SER A 149 15.15 -0.35 7.31
C SER A 149 16.29 -0.80 8.24
N ARG A 150 16.59 -0.04 9.29
CA ARG A 150 17.72 -0.31 10.17
C ARG A 150 17.43 -1.49 11.11
N GLY A 151 18.26 -2.52 11.02
CA GLY A 151 18.19 -3.71 11.87
C GLY A 151 17.18 -4.74 11.35
N ALA A 152 16.95 -5.78 12.15
CA ALA A 152 16.01 -6.84 11.84
C ALA A 152 14.62 -6.51 12.41
N LEU A 153 13.58 -6.64 11.59
CA LEU A 153 12.18 -6.58 12.01
C LEU A 153 11.56 -7.98 11.84
N VAL A 154 11.10 -8.56 12.94
CA VAL A 154 10.37 -9.84 12.92
C VAL A 154 8.89 -9.54 13.03
N VAL A 155 8.11 -10.07 12.08
CA VAL A 155 6.65 -9.91 12.04
C VAL A 155 6.03 -11.27 12.26
N ASP A 156 5.49 -11.49 13.45
CA ASP A 156 4.74 -12.69 13.79
C ASP A 156 3.24 -12.39 13.80
N GLY A 157 2.45 -13.36 13.35
CA GLY A 157 1.00 -13.22 13.31
C GLY A 157 0.32 -14.49 12.83
N GLY A 158 -0.95 -14.66 13.19
CA GLY A 158 -1.72 -15.86 12.86
C GLY A 158 -1.93 -16.08 11.35
N PRO A 159 -2.45 -17.26 10.94
CA PRO A 159 -2.89 -17.50 9.58
C PRO A 159 -3.91 -16.44 9.12
N GLY A 160 -3.81 -15.98 7.88
CA GLY A 160 -4.78 -15.05 7.30
C GLY A 160 -4.62 -13.57 7.67
N THR A 161 -3.66 -13.19 8.53
CA THR A 161 -3.47 -11.79 8.95
C THR A 161 -2.80 -10.88 7.92
N GLY A 162 -2.61 -11.34 6.68
CA GLY A 162 -2.07 -10.51 5.60
C GLY A 162 -0.56 -10.29 5.62
N LYS A 163 0.24 -11.05 6.39
CA LYS A 163 1.71 -10.87 6.50
C LYS A 163 2.44 -10.74 5.16
N THR A 164 2.12 -11.59 4.17
CA THR A 164 2.71 -11.50 2.83
C THR A 164 2.41 -10.15 2.18
N VAL A 165 1.18 -9.67 2.26
CA VAL A 165 0.80 -8.35 1.73
C VAL A 165 1.61 -7.26 2.41
N VAL A 166 1.66 -7.28 3.75
CA VAL A 166 2.38 -6.29 4.55
C VAL A 166 3.86 -6.27 4.14
N ALA A 167 4.48 -7.44 3.97
CA ALA A 167 5.87 -7.55 3.51
C ALA A 167 6.07 -6.94 2.11
N LEU A 168 5.15 -7.18 1.17
CA LEU A 168 5.23 -6.62 -0.19
C LEU A 168 5.04 -5.10 -0.22
N HIS A 169 4.11 -4.58 0.58
CA HIS A 169 3.91 -3.14 0.72
C HIS A 169 5.11 -2.49 1.41
N ARG A 170 5.67 -3.14 2.43
CA ARG A 170 6.90 -2.70 3.09
C ARG A 170 8.05 -2.61 2.09
N ALA A 171 8.26 -3.62 1.25
CA ALA A 171 9.28 -3.58 0.21
C ALA A 171 9.12 -2.38 -0.73
N ALA A 172 7.89 -2.12 -1.20
CA ALA A 172 7.59 -0.97 -2.05
C ALA A 172 7.78 0.38 -1.33
N TYR A 173 7.38 0.46 -0.06
CA TYR A 173 7.60 1.65 0.76
C TYR A 173 9.09 1.94 0.95
N LEU A 174 9.89 0.93 1.32
CA LEU A 174 11.34 1.12 1.54
C LEU A 174 12.07 1.51 0.25
N LEU A 175 11.68 0.95 -0.91
CA LEU A 175 12.22 1.36 -2.21
C LEU A 175 11.90 2.82 -2.56
N TYR A 176 10.76 3.33 -2.09
CA TYR A 176 10.35 4.71 -2.29
C TYR A 176 10.97 5.69 -1.28
N ALA A 177 10.88 5.37 0.02
CA ALA A 177 11.16 6.28 1.11
C ALA A 177 12.62 6.24 1.59
N ASP A 178 13.33 5.13 1.38
CA ASP A 178 14.66 4.91 1.94
C ASP A 178 15.76 4.93 0.87
N ALA A 179 16.57 6.00 0.90
CA ALA A 179 17.71 6.17 0.01
C ALA A 179 18.80 5.09 0.17
N LEU A 180 18.84 4.37 1.29
CA LEU A 180 19.76 3.23 1.50
C LEU A 180 19.31 2.00 0.71
N VAL A 181 18.00 1.83 0.50
CA VAL A 181 17.40 0.67 -0.17
C VAL A 181 17.21 0.91 -1.67
N GLY A 182 17.07 2.18 -2.08
CA GLY A 182 16.87 2.58 -3.48
C GLY A 182 17.90 2.02 -4.49
N SER A 183 17.55 2.11 -5.77
CA SER A 183 18.15 1.37 -6.91
C SER A 183 19.66 1.55 -7.14
N HIS A 184 20.31 2.45 -6.40
CA HIS A 184 21.75 2.73 -6.52
C HIS A 184 22.58 2.19 -5.34
N ARG A 185 21.97 1.56 -4.32
CA ARG A 185 22.66 1.22 -3.06
C ARG A 185 22.32 -0.12 -2.38
N GLY A 186 21.40 -0.93 -2.90
CA GLY A 186 21.18 -2.27 -2.31
C GLY A 186 20.03 -3.07 -2.91
N GLY A 187 18.97 -2.40 -3.39
CA GLY A 187 17.78 -3.08 -3.90
C GLY A 187 17.06 -3.89 -2.82
N VAL A 188 16.04 -4.65 -3.22
CA VAL A 188 15.31 -5.56 -2.32
C VAL A 188 15.42 -6.98 -2.85
N LEU A 189 15.81 -7.91 -1.98
CA LEU A 189 15.71 -9.34 -2.19
C LEU A 189 14.52 -9.89 -1.41
N PHE A 190 13.60 -10.52 -2.12
CA PHE A 190 12.44 -11.19 -1.55
C PHE A 190 12.66 -12.71 -1.65
N VAL A 191 12.82 -13.36 -0.50
CA VAL A 191 13.01 -14.82 -0.42
C VAL A 191 11.70 -15.46 0.00
N GLY A 192 11.19 -16.39 -0.81
CA GLY A 192 9.97 -17.14 -0.51
C GLY A 192 10.20 -18.65 -0.43
N PRO A 193 9.19 -19.42 0.05
CA PRO A 193 9.34 -20.83 0.33
C PRO A 193 9.39 -21.72 -0.93
N HIS A 194 8.70 -21.35 -2.02
CA HIS A 194 8.62 -22.16 -3.24
C HIS A 194 8.14 -21.35 -4.46
N GLU A 195 8.38 -21.86 -5.67
CA GLU A 195 8.11 -21.17 -6.94
C GLU A 195 6.65 -20.68 -7.12
N PRO A 196 5.59 -21.47 -6.84
CA PRO A 196 4.22 -20.96 -6.96
C PRO A 196 3.93 -19.71 -6.12
N TYR A 197 4.58 -19.58 -4.96
CA TYR A 197 4.45 -18.41 -4.10
C TYR A 197 5.21 -17.22 -4.70
N LEU A 198 6.40 -17.44 -5.25
CA LEU A 198 7.16 -16.39 -5.94
C LEU A 198 6.42 -15.88 -7.18
N ALA A 199 5.75 -16.76 -7.94
CA ALA A 199 4.93 -16.37 -9.09
C ALA A 199 3.77 -15.45 -8.67
N TYR A 200 3.15 -15.72 -7.52
CA TYR A 200 2.16 -14.82 -6.93
C TYR A 200 2.77 -13.45 -6.57
N VAL A 201 3.92 -13.44 -5.89
CA VAL A 201 4.62 -12.20 -5.51
C VAL A 201 5.01 -11.36 -6.74
N ALA A 202 5.49 -12.01 -7.79
CA ALA A 202 5.88 -11.38 -9.05
C ALA A 202 4.70 -10.74 -9.80
N ASP A 203 3.45 -11.17 -9.57
CA ASP A 203 2.24 -10.51 -10.09
C ASP A 203 1.81 -9.29 -9.25
N VAL A 204 2.18 -9.24 -7.96
CA VAL A 204 1.75 -8.19 -7.03
C VAL A 204 2.66 -6.98 -7.03
N LEU A 205 3.98 -7.17 -6.90
CA LEU A 205 4.94 -6.05 -6.82
C LEU A 205 4.84 -5.05 -7.97
N PRO A 206 4.63 -5.49 -9.24
CA PRO A 206 4.49 -4.54 -10.32
C PRO A 206 3.21 -3.68 -10.18
N ARG A 207 2.15 -4.21 -9.57
CA ARG A 207 0.92 -3.46 -9.23
C ARG A 207 1.10 -2.50 -8.06
N LEU A 208 2.23 -2.56 -7.35
CA LEU A 208 2.65 -1.55 -6.38
C LEU A 208 3.58 -0.49 -7.00
N GLY A 209 3.86 -0.61 -8.30
CA GLY A 209 4.78 0.27 -9.01
C GLY A 209 6.25 -0.17 -8.93
N GLU A 210 6.53 -1.38 -8.43
CA GLU A 210 7.90 -1.88 -8.23
C GLU A 210 8.30 -2.90 -9.30
N GLU A 211 9.40 -2.61 -10.00
CA GLU A 211 10.01 -3.52 -11.01
C GLU A 211 11.44 -3.95 -10.64
N GLY A 212 12.00 -3.41 -9.55
CA GLY A 212 13.41 -3.60 -9.15
C GLY A 212 13.65 -4.58 -8.00
N VAL A 213 12.69 -5.47 -7.71
CA VAL A 213 12.81 -6.46 -6.63
C VAL A 213 13.32 -7.78 -7.19
N HIS A 214 14.40 -8.30 -6.62
CA HIS A 214 14.87 -9.65 -6.91
C HIS A 214 14.08 -10.65 -6.06
N ILE A 215 13.57 -11.71 -6.69
CA ILE A 215 12.70 -12.69 -6.03
C ILE A 215 13.34 -14.06 -6.22
N CYS A 216 13.51 -14.82 -5.15
CA CYS A 216 14.12 -16.15 -5.20
C CYS A 216 13.62 -17.07 -4.08
N THR A 217 13.95 -18.35 -4.17
CA THR A 217 13.85 -19.31 -3.08
C THR A 217 15.20 -19.45 -2.37
N LEU A 218 15.23 -20.14 -1.24
CA LEU A 218 16.51 -20.51 -0.58
C LEU A 218 17.41 -21.36 -1.48
N ARG A 219 16.83 -22.20 -2.36
CA ARG A 219 17.60 -23.06 -3.28
C ARG A 219 18.39 -22.26 -4.31
N ASP A 220 17.92 -21.06 -4.65
CA ASP A 220 18.58 -20.21 -5.65
C ASP A 220 19.79 -19.44 -5.08
N LEU A 221 19.95 -19.42 -3.75
CA LEU A 221 21.02 -18.68 -3.07
C LEU A 221 22.32 -19.47 -2.93
N VAL A 222 22.30 -20.77 -3.25
CA VAL A 222 23.47 -21.66 -3.16
C VAL A 222 23.68 -22.42 -4.46
N PRO A 223 24.93 -22.61 -4.92
CA PRO A 223 25.22 -23.31 -6.18
C PRO A 223 24.59 -24.70 -6.28
N GLU A 224 24.52 -25.41 -5.16
CA GLU A 224 24.05 -26.80 -5.08
C GLU A 224 22.53 -26.93 -5.00
N GLY A 225 21.79 -25.83 -4.77
CA GLY A 225 20.37 -25.88 -4.40
C GLY A 225 19.45 -26.41 -5.52
N GLY A 226 19.83 -26.22 -6.79
CA GLY A 226 19.13 -26.79 -7.94
C GLY A 226 19.26 -28.32 -8.04
N SER A 227 20.34 -28.88 -7.46
CA SER A 227 20.59 -30.33 -7.39
C SER A 227 20.25 -30.94 -6.02
N ALA A 228 19.85 -30.12 -5.04
CA ALA A 228 19.55 -30.59 -3.71
C ALA A 228 18.33 -31.53 -3.72
N ALA A 229 18.51 -32.77 -3.27
CA ALA A 229 17.43 -33.70 -3.04
C ALA A 229 16.58 -33.26 -1.84
N LEU A 230 15.36 -33.80 -1.73
CA LEU A 230 14.63 -33.71 -0.47
C LEU A 230 15.37 -34.53 0.59
N GLU A 231 15.44 -33.99 1.80
CA GLU A 231 15.98 -34.75 2.94
C GLU A 231 14.96 -35.82 3.33
N ASP A 232 15.40 -37.08 3.35
CA ASP A 232 14.55 -38.23 3.65
C ASP A 232 14.48 -38.48 5.17
N ASP A 233 15.43 -37.94 5.95
CA ASP A 233 15.41 -38.00 7.41
C ASP A 233 14.45 -36.96 8.02
N ALA A 234 13.32 -37.46 8.54
CA ALA A 234 12.29 -36.63 9.19
C ALA A 234 12.76 -35.89 10.47
N SER A 235 13.93 -36.21 11.01
CA SER A 235 14.53 -35.46 12.13
C SER A 235 15.33 -34.24 11.70
N ILE A 236 15.63 -34.14 10.39
CA ILE A 236 16.41 -33.06 9.77
C ILE A 236 15.52 -32.20 8.85
N ALA A 237 14.55 -32.81 8.17
CA ALA A 237 13.58 -32.16 7.27
C ALA A 237 12.57 -31.26 7.99
#